data_AF-A0A0L7LNP5-F1
#
_entry.id   AF-A0A0L7LNP5-F1
#
_cell.length_a   1.000
_cell.length_b   1.000
_cell.length_c   1.000
_cell.angle_alpha   90.00
_cell.angle_beta   90.00
_cell.angle_gamma   90.00
#
_symmetry.space_group_name_H-M   'P 1'
#
loop_
_entity.id
_entity.type
_entity.pdbx_description
1 polymer ?
#
loop_
_entity_poly.entity_id
_entity_poly.type
_entity_poly.pdbx_seq_one_letter_code
_entity_poly.pdbx_strand_id
1 'polypeptide(L)'
;MYKTCKETLTDNECIIHCDFSENYLCKSNEEVQATHFGASKQQFTLHTGVMYYKNEQTLQEKSFCTISPNNNHGPTAIWAHLTPILEYIRETLTNINTVHFFSDGPTTQYRQKGNFYMLSEMVKKLGFQKSTWTFFESAHGKGAADGIGGAVKRTLDKKVTYGEDIVNAQSAYDVLQNCQSKIMYFYISDEDINTLEQNFDLTGVIPVPQTMDIHQIITTDQEHVIKYRKIACFCRELLCECFGLQEHNLRLKKQKRKHDEDKKEHHQEKMYSKTTEATIKRR
;
A
#
# COMPACT_ATOMS: atom_id res chain seq x y z
N MET A 1 -12.20 -16.29 5.69
CA MET A 1 -11.52 -15.48 4.66
C MET A 1 -10.01 -15.67 4.72
N TYR A 2 -9.31 -15.13 5.72
CA TYR A 2 -7.85 -15.25 5.83
C TYR A 2 -7.32 -16.68 5.93
N LYS A 3 -7.92 -17.52 6.80
CA LYS A 3 -7.60 -18.95 6.90
C LYS A 3 -7.77 -19.66 5.55
N THR A 4 -8.90 -19.47 4.90
CA THR A 4 -9.21 -20.04 3.58
C THR A 4 -8.15 -19.65 2.54
N CYS A 5 -7.83 -18.36 2.43
CA CYS A 5 -6.80 -17.87 1.49
C CYS A 5 -5.43 -18.52 1.75
N LYS A 6 -5.05 -18.67 3.03
CA LYS A 6 -3.80 -19.33 3.43
C LYS A 6 -3.78 -20.82 3.11
N GLU A 7 -4.91 -21.52 3.27
CA GLU A 7 -5.05 -22.96 2.96
C GLU A 7 -5.08 -23.24 1.46
N THR A 8 -5.66 -22.33 0.66
CA THR A 8 -5.77 -22.47 -0.80
C THR A 8 -4.64 -21.81 -1.57
N LEU A 9 -3.65 -21.22 -0.89
CA LEU A 9 -2.54 -20.49 -1.51
C LEU A 9 -1.80 -21.37 -2.52
N THR A 10 -1.54 -20.88 -3.72
CA THR A 10 -0.77 -21.62 -4.74
C THR A 10 0.72 -21.24 -4.69
N ASP A 11 1.55 -21.99 -5.42
CA ASP A 11 3.01 -21.76 -5.42
C ASP A 11 3.40 -20.43 -6.09
N ASN A 12 2.55 -19.84 -6.92
CA ASN A 12 2.80 -18.54 -7.55
C ASN A 12 2.18 -17.35 -6.80
N GLU A 13 1.63 -17.61 -5.60
CA GLU A 13 0.95 -16.63 -4.76
C GLU A 13 1.67 -16.45 -3.43
N CYS A 14 1.65 -15.22 -2.91
CA CYS A 14 2.04 -14.96 -1.53
C CYS A 14 0.98 -14.10 -0.82
N ILE A 15 0.96 -14.20 0.50
CA ILE A 15 0.14 -13.37 1.38
C ILE A 15 1.04 -12.44 2.14
N ILE A 16 0.68 -11.17 2.26
CA ILE A 16 1.29 -10.21 3.20
C ILE A 16 0.20 -9.78 4.16
N HIS A 17 0.33 -10.16 5.43
CA HIS A 17 -0.53 -9.65 6.51
C HIS A 17 0.26 -8.61 7.29
N CYS A 18 -0.15 -7.36 7.20
CA CYS A 18 0.58 -6.22 7.76
C CYS A 18 -0.31 -5.27 8.56
N ASP A 19 0.31 -4.58 9.52
CA ASP A 19 -0.29 -3.49 10.26
C ASP A 19 0.78 -2.51 10.78
N PHE A 20 0.39 -1.28 11.08
CA PHE A 20 1.21 -0.33 11.80
C PHE A 20 1.12 -0.60 13.30
N SER A 21 2.26 -0.88 13.93
CA SER A 21 2.32 -0.90 15.39
C SER A 21 2.31 0.53 15.93
N GLU A 22 1.83 0.73 17.16
CA GLU A 22 1.95 2.03 17.83
C GLU A 22 3.41 2.53 17.79
N ASN A 23 3.61 3.83 17.67
CA ASN A 23 4.96 4.37 17.57
C ASN A 23 5.80 4.02 18.80
N TYR A 24 7.08 3.72 18.58
CA TYR A 24 8.01 3.50 19.67
C TYR A 24 8.53 4.85 20.15
N LEU A 25 8.35 5.13 21.44
CA LEU A 25 8.96 6.29 22.11
C LEU A 25 10.42 5.97 22.40
N CYS A 26 11.36 6.78 21.90
CA CYS A 26 12.78 6.66 22.16
C CYS A 26 13.07 6.69 23.66
N LYS A 27 14.03 5.88 24.09
CA LYS A 27 14.43 5.69 25.49
C LYS A 27 15.94 5.60 25.57
N SER A 28 16.50 6.25 26.58
CA SER A 28 17.90 6.13 26.97
C SER A 28 17.99 5.33 28.26
N ASN A 29 19.11 4.62 28.46
CA ASN A 29 19.35 3.84 29.67
C ASN A 29 19.45 4.72 30.91
N GLU A 30 20.09 5.90 30.78
CA GLU A 30 20.11 6.93 31.81
C GLU A 30 19.30 8.14 31.32
N GLU A 31 18.13 8.39 31.92
CA GLU A 31 17.38 9.61 31.62
C GLU A 31 18.11 10.82 32.23
N VAL A 32 18.66 11.68 31.37
CA VAL A 32 19.21 12.98 31.80
C VAL A 32 18.05 13.80 32.36
N GLN A 33 18.14 14.28 33.61
CA GLN A 33 17.06 15.04 34.26
C GLN A 33 16.54 16.26 33.47
N ALA A 34 17.30 16.74 32.48
CA ALA A 34 16.90 17.80 31.56
C ALA A 34 15.76 17.41 30.58
N THR A 35 15.52 16.12 30.33
CA THR A 35 14.45 15.65 29.43
C THR A 35 13.05 15.74 30.07
N HIS A 36 12.97 16.04 31.37
CA HIS A 36 11.71 16.22 32.09
C HIS A 36 11.02 17.56 31.82
N PHE A 37 11.72 18.54 31.24
CA PHE A 37 11.18 19.87 30.97
C PHE A 37 11.31 20.25 29.49
N GLY A 38 10.36 19.79 28.67
CA GLY A 38 9.97 20.52 27.45
C GLY A 38 10.32 19.94 26.07
N ALA A 39 10.95 18.77 25.97
CA ALA A 39 11.14 18.09 24.67
C ALA A 39 10.15 16.92 24.54
N SER A 40 9.31 16.90 23.49
CA SER A 40 8.55 15.69 23.14
C SER A 40 9.56 14.57 22.89
N LYS A 41 9.44 13.43 23.59
CA LYS A 41 10.30 12.27 23.33
C LYS A 41 10.20 11.92 21.85
N GLN A 42 11.35 11.81 21.18
CA GLN A 42 11.39 11.38 19.79
C GLN A 42 10.70 10.03 19.67
N GLN A 43 9.97 9.82 18.58
CA GLN A 43 9.29 8.57 18.30
C GLN A 43 9.49 8.18 16.85
N PHE A 44 9.33 6.90 16.56
CA PHE A 44 9.43 6.37 15.21
C PHE A 44 8.37 5.31 14.95
N THR A 45 8.06 5.14 13.67
CA THR A 45 7.03 4.23 13.17
C THR A 45 7.59 2.82 13.00
N LEU A 46 6.78 1.83 13.35
CA LEU A 46 7.02 0.43 13.07
C LEU A 46 5.87 -0.11 12.22
N HIS A 47 6.17 -0.53 10.99
CA HIS A 47 5.22 -1.27 10.16
C HIS A 47 5.63 -2.74 10.09
N THR A 48 4.75 -3.61 10.57
CA THR A 48 5.06 -5.00 10.88
C THR A 48 4.15 -5.94 10.12
N GLY A 49 4.65 -7.13 9.83
CA GLY A 49 3.83 -8.12 9.16
C GLY A 49 4.49 -9.46 9.00
N VAL A 50 3.70 -10.38 8.48
CA VAL A 50 4.12 -11.73 8.14
C VAL A 50 3.78 -11.99 6.68
N MET A 51 4.74 -12.54 5.95
CA MET A 51 4.50 -13.08 4.62
C MET A 51 4.30 -14.59 4.70
N TYR A 52 3.38 -15.12 3.90
CA TYR A 52 3.20 -16.55 3.68
C TYR A 52 3.35 -16.88 2.21
N TYR A 53 4.05 -17.98 1.92
CA TYR A 53 4.26 -18.47 0.56
C TYR A 53 4.46 -19.99 0.62
N LYS A 54 4.32 -20.68 -0.51
CA LYS A 54 4.66 -22.10 -0.59
C LYS A 54 6.06 -22.29 -1.15
N ASN A 55 6.80 -23.20 -0.53
CA ASN A 55 8.03 -23.76 -1.08
C ASN A 55 7.88 -25.28 -1.07
N GLU A 56 8.01 -25.92 -2.24
CA GLU A 56 7.82 -27.37 -2.39
C GLU A 56 6.52 -27.87 -1.75
N GLN A 57 5.38 -27.21 -2.05
CA GLN A 57 4.05 -27.45 -1.47
C GLN A 57 3.91 -27.23 0.04
N THR A 58 4.98 -26.85 0.72
CA THR A 58 4.99 -26.63 2.16
C THR A 58 4.83 -25.15 2.44
N LEU A 59 3.88 -24.80 3.31
CA LEU A 59 3.65 -23.41 3.69
C LEU A 59 4.81 -22.88 4.54
N GLN A 60 5.43 -21.82 4.05
CA GLN A 60 6.49 -21.08 4.71
C GLN A 60 5.96 -19.76 5.24
N GLU A 61 6.61 -19.25 6.29
CA GLU A 61 6.32 -17.94 6.85
C GLU A 61 7.61 -17.17 7.15
N LYS A 62 7.58 -15.85 6.89
CA LYS A 62 8.66 -14.94 7.27
C LYS A 62 8.06 -13.68 7.88
N SER A 63 8.53 -13.33 9.06
CA SER A 63 8.16 -12.08 9.74
C SER A 63 9.05 -10.94 9.25
N PHE A 64 8.49 -9.74 9.15
CA PHE A 64 9.23 -8.54 8.83
C PHE A 64 8.79 -7.36 9.70
N CYS A 65 9.69 -6.40 9.86
CA CYS A 65 9.46 -5.14 10.53
C CYS A 65 10.23 -4.04 9.78
N THR A 66 9.53 -2.98 9.43
CA THR A 66 10.13 -1.81 8.79
C THR A 66 10.07 -0.64 9.77
N ILE A 67 11.11 0.19 9.75
CA ILE A 67 11.38 1.20 10.77
C ILE A 67 11.58 2.53 10.06
N SER A 68 10.85 3.57 10.47
CA SER A 68 10.96 4.90 9.87
C SER A 68 10.93 6.00 10.92
N PRO A 69 11.77 7.05 10.82
CA PRO A 69 11.60 8.25 11.64
C PRO A 69 10.31 9.03 11.28
N ASN A 70 9.70 8.74 10.13
CA ASN A 70 8.49 9.39 9.66
C ASN A 70 7.24 8.79 10.32
N ASN A 71 6.33 9.63 10.82
CA ASN A 71 5.09 9.23 11.50
C ASN A 71 3.84 9.26 10.58
N ASN A 72 4.04 9.41 9.26
CA ASN A 72 2.98 9.36 8.27
C ASN A 72 2.51 7.91 8.08
N HIS A 73 1.19 7.71 8.09
CA HIS A 73 0.54 6.42 7.83
C HIS A 73 -0.34 6.46 6.57
N GLY A 74 -0.15 7.47 5.73
CA GLY A 74 -0.86 7.65 4.47
C GLY A 74 -0.37 6.68 3.37
N PRO A 75 -0.98 6.74 2.17
CA PRO A 75 -0.72 5.79 1.10
C PRO A 75 0.76 5.70 0.70
N THR A 76 1.44 6.83 0.52
CA THR A 76 2.84 6.86 0.10
C THR A 76 3.76 6.25 1.14
N ALA A 77 3.51 6.53 2.43
CA ALA A 77 4.22 5.87 3.52
C ALA A 77 3.95 4.36 3.56
N ILE A 78 2.70 3.92 3.44
CA ILE A 78 2.35 2.48 3.35
C ILE A 78 3.17 1.79 2.26
N TRP A 79 3.23 2.38 1.07
CA TRP A 79 3.96 1.79 -0.05
C TRP A 79 5.47 1.90 0.08
N ALA A 80 6.02 2.93 0.74
CA ALA A 80 7.44 2.98 1.09
C ALA A 80 7.79 1.81 2.03
N HIS A 81 6.97 1.58 3.05
CA HIS A 81 7.12 0.46 3.97
C HIS A 81 6.95 -0.92 3.31
N LEU A 82 6.13 -1.05 2.26
CA LEU A 82 5.92 -2.32 1.55
C LEU A 82 6.95 -2.59 0.45
N THR A 83 7.54 -1.56 -0.14
CA THR A 83 8.48 -1.68 -1.28
C THR A 83 9.63 -2.66 -1.01
N PRO A 84 10.42 -2.56 0.08
CA PRO A 84 11.53 -3.48 0.29
C PRO A 84 11.08 -4.93 0.54
N ILE A 85 9.87 -5.15 1.06
CA ILE A 85 9.31 -6.51 1.22
C ILE A 85 8.99 -7.09 -0.16
N LEU A 86 8.38 -6.28 -1.03
CA LEU A 86 8.01 -6.69 -2.37
C LEU A 86 9.24 -6.91 -3.26
N GLU A 87 10.27 -6.07 -3.14
CA GLU A 87 11.57 -6.26 -3.79
C GLU A 87 12.24 -7.57 -3.32
N TYR A 88 12.27 -7.82 -2.01
CA TYR A 88 12.74 -9.09 -1.47
C TYR A 88 12.00 -10.30 -2.06
N ILE A 89 10.68 -10.23 -2.20
CA ILE A 89 9.88 -11.30 -2.83
C ILE A 89 10.28 -11.48 -4.29
N ARG A 90 10.47 -10.39 -5.05
CA ARG A 90 10.87 -10.47 -6.46
C ARG A 90 12.26 -11.07 -6.64
N GLU A 91 13.19 -10.76 -5.74
CA GLU A 91 14.57 -11.25 -5.78
C GLU A 91 14.69 -12.71 -5.34
N THR A 92 13.94 -13.12 -4.32
CA THR A 92 14.12 -14.42 -3.66
C THR A 92 13.06 -15.46 -4.02
N LEU A 93 11.85 -15.05 -4.41
CA LEU A 93 10.70 -15.90 -4.72
C LEU A 93 10.22 -15.63 -6.15
N THR A 94 11.08 -15.91 -7.14
CA THR A 94 10.91 -15.49 -8.54
C THR A 94 9.64 -16.03 -9.22
N ASN A 95 9.08 -17.13 -8.71
CA ASN A 95 7.82 -17.74 -9.13
C ASN A 95 6.56 -16.96 -8.72
N ILE A 96 6.65 -16.07 -7.74
CA ILE A 96 5.51 -15.31 -7.24
C ILE A 96 5.10 -14.24 -8.24
N ASN A 97 3.85 -14.29 -8.71
CA ASN A 97 3.26 -13.32 -9.61
C ASN A 97 2.02 -12.63 -9.03
N THR A 98 1.48 -13.15 -7.93
CA THR A 98 0.26 -12.65 -7.31
C THR A 98 0.47 -12.43 -5.82
N VAL A 99 0.08 -11.25 -5.31
CA VAL A 99 0.24 -10.87 -3.89
C VAL A 99 -1.10 -10.55 -3.26
N HIS A 100 -1.42 -11.19 -2.13
CA HIS A 100 -2.62 -10.94 -1.35
C HIS A 100 -2.29 -10.17 -0.07
N PHE A 101 -2.63 -8.89 -0.03
CA PHE A 101 -2.53 -8.06 1.17
C PHE A 101 -3.72 -8.29 2.10
N PHE A 102 -3.43 -8.37 3.39
CA PHE A 102 -4.40 -8.37 4.47
C PHE A 102 -3.99 -7.34 5.51
N SER A 103 -4.93 -6.50 5.90
CA SER A 103 -4.72 -5.49 6.94
C SER A 103 -6.02 -5.15 7.63
N ASP A 104 -5.92 -4.40 8.72
CA ASP A 104 -7.06 -3.70 9.28
C ASP A 104 -7.55 -2.63 8.32
N GLY A 105 -8.78 -2.17 8.55
CA GLY A 105 -9.50 -1.30 7.62
C GLY A 105 -9.66 0.18 8.00
N PRO A 106 -8.79 0.85 8.79
CA PRO A 106 -9.02 2.27 9.07
C PRO A 106 -8.89 3.11 7.78
N THR A 107 -9.85 4.02 7.56
CA THR A 107 -9.87 4.91 6.40
C THR A 107 -8.78 5.96 6.40
N THR A 108 -8.14 6.18 7.54
CA THR A 108 -6.97 7.04 7.65
C THR A 108 -5.70 6.38 7.10
N GLN A 109 -5.71 5.05 6.88
CA GLN A 109 -4.54 4.27 6.45
C GLN A 109 -4.88 3.36 5.26
N TYR A 110 -5.24 2.10 5.47
CA TYR A 110 -5.30 1.11 4.40
C TYR A 110 -6.59 1.17 3.57
N ARG A 111 -7.75 1.47 4.18
CA ARG A 111 -9.06 1.46 3.50
C ARG A 111 -9.38 2.82 2.90
N GLN A 112 -8.55 3.30 1.97
CA GLN A 112 -8.73 4.62 1.36
C GLN A 112 -8.36 4.66 -0.12
N LYS A 113 -8.92 5.65 -0.83
CA LYS A 113 -8.78 5.84 -2.28
C LYS A 113 -7.31 5.91 -2.76
N GLY A 114 -6.44 6.56 -1.99
CA GLY A 114 -5.03 6.70 -2.35
C GLY A 114 -4.30 5.36 -2.29
N ASN A 115 -4.59 4.54 -1.27
CA ASN A 115 -4.04 3.19 -1.18
C ASN A 115 -4.58 2.30 -2.31
N PHE A 116 -5.87 2.42 -2.66
CA PHE A 116 -6.46 1.66 -3.76
C PHE A 116 -5.81 2.00 -5.11
N TYR A 117 -5.50 3.28 -5.33
CA TYR A 117 -4.78 3.74 -6.51
C TYR A 117 -3.33 3.23 -6.53
N MET A 118 -2.60 3.37 -5.44
CA MET A 118 -1.23 2.87 -5.40
C MET A 118 -1.17 1.34 -5.54
N LEU A 119 -2.16 0.60 -5.04
CA LEU A 119 -2.29 -0.84 -5.30
C LEU A 119 -2.39 -1.17 -6.79
N SER A 120 -3.16 -0.40 -7.58
CA SER A 120 -3.28 -0.65 -9.02
C SER A 120 -2.02 -0.33 -9.81
N GLU A 121 -1.15 0.53 -9.29
CA GLU A 121 0.05 1.00 -9.99
C GLU A 121 1.34 0.29 -9.50
N MET A 122 1.57 0.25 -8.18
CA MET A 122 2.81 -0.25 -7.57
C MET A 122 3.05 -1.74 -7.83
N VAL A 123 1.99 -2.55 -7.78
CA VAL A 123 2.06 -4.00 -8.04
C VAL A 123 2.59 -4.26 -9.45
N LYS A 124 2.07 -3.52 -10.44
CA LYS A 124 2.54 -3.62 -11.84
C LYS A 124 3.98 -3.09 -11.97
N LYS A 125 4.28 -1.95 -11.35
CA LYS A 125 5.63 -1.35 -11.35
C LYS A 125 6.69 -2.29 -10.79
N LEU A 126 6.35 -3.08 -9.78
CA LEU A 126 7.22 -4.08 -9.14
C LEU A 126 7.21 -5.45 -9.85
N GLY A 127 6.51 -5.57 -10.98
CA GLY A 127 6.53 -6.77 -11.82
C GLY A 127 5.59 -7.90 -11.40
N PHE A 128 4.62 -7.63 -10.53
CA PHE A 128 3.55 -8.57 -10.21
C PHE A 128 2.38 -8.41 -11.21
N GLN A 129 1.71 -9.51 -11.52
CA GLN A 129 0.60 -9.53 -12.47
C GLN A 129 -0.72 -9.13 -11.80
N LYS A 130 -0.95 -9.65 -10.58
CA LYS A 130 -2.22 -9.48 -9.87
C LYS A 130 -1.98 -9.20 -8.40
N SER A 131 -2.92 -8.48 -7.78
CA SER A 131 -2.94 -8.33 -6.34
C SER A 131 -4.36 -8.15 -5.83
N THR A 132 -4.55 -8.53 -4.58
CA THR A 132 -5.76 -8.20 -3.83
C THR A 132 -5.40 -7.54 -2.52
N TRP A 133 -6.26 -6.64 -2.05
CA TRP A 133 -6.21 -6.15 -0.68
C TRP A 133 -7.51 -6.50 0.03
N THR A 134 -7.42 -7.27 1.10
CA THR A 134 -8.58 -7.71 1.89
C THR A 134 -8.52 -7.07 3.27
N PHE A 135 -9.63 -6.46 3.69
CA PHE A 135 -9.73 -5.82 4.99
C PHE A 135 -10.43 -6.74 5.99
N PHE A 136 -9.92 -6.77 7.21
CA PHE A 136 -10.63 -7.42 8.31
C PHE A 136 -11.78 -6.53 8.85
N GLU A 137 -12.75 -7.16 9.53
CA GLU A 137 -13.91 -6.52 10.15
C GLU A 137 -13.59 -5.88 11.50
N SER A 138 -14.05 -4.64 11.74
CA SER A 138 -13.87 -3.94 13.01
C SER A 138 -14.16 -4.85 14.21
N ALA A 139 -13.18 -4.99 15.13
CA ALA A 139 -13.17 -5.89 16.29
C ALA A 139 -12.67 -7.34 16.06
N HIS A 140 -11.87 -7.58 15.02
CA HIS A 140 -10.93 -8.71 15.03
C HIS A 140 -9.93 -8.57 16.19
N GLY A 141 -9.65 -9.68 16.89
CA GLY A 141 -8.61 -9.71 17.92
C GLY A 141 -7.21 -9.43 17.35
N LYS A 142 -6.23 -9.23 18.25
CA LYS A 142 -4.84 -8.94 17.88
C LYS A 142 -4.30 -9.95 16.85
N GLY A 143 -3.70 -9.44 15.78
CA GLY A 143 -3.18 -10.20 14.66
C GLY A 143 -1.73 -10.65 14.84
N ALA A 144 -1.21 -11.37 13.84
CA ALA A 144 0.20 -11.76 13.81
C ALA A 144 1.15 -10.55 13.76
N ALA A 145 0.77 -9.50 13.03
CA ALA A 145 1.52 -8.24 12.95
C ALA A 145 1.70 -7.59 14.33
N ASP A 146 0.63 -7.52 15.14
CA ASP A 146 0.69 -7.01 16.52
C ASP A 146 1.71 -7.75 17.39
N GLY A 147 1.74 -9.09 17.27
CA GLY A 147 2.68 -9.93 18.00
C GLY A 147 4.14 -9.62 17.66
N ILE A 148 4.42 -9.37 16.37
CA ILE A 148 5.73 -8.96 15.87
C ILE A 148 6.09 -7.58 16.39
N GLY A 149 5.20 -6.59 16.28
CA GLY A 149 5.41 -5.25 16.82
C GLY A 149 5.71 -5.27 18.32
N GLY A 150 4.94 -6.04 19.09
CA GLY A 150 5.21 -6.24 20.51
C GLY A 150 6.57 -6.89 20.79
N ALA A 151 6.99 -7.87 19.98
CA ALA A 151 8.29 -8.53 20.13
C ALA A 151 9.46 -7.59 19.82
N VAL A 152 9.35 -6.78 18.77
CA VAL A 152 10.35 -5.77 18.40
C VAL A 152 10.51 -4.73 19.51
N LYS A 153 9.41 -4.15 19.99
CA LYS A 153 9.43 -3.16 21.08
C LYS A 153 10.04 -3.72 22.36
N ARG A 154 9.65 -4.93 22.77
CA ARG A 154 10.26 -5.61 23.94
C ARG A 154 11.76 -5.85 23.77
N THR A 155 12.21 -6.11 22.54
CA THR A 155 13.63 -6.30 22.25
C THR A 155 14.40 -4.99 22.44
N LEU A 156 13.87 -3.88 21.90
CA LEU A 156 14.44 -2.54 22.09
C LEU A 156 14.45 -2.14 23.58
N ASP A 157 13.34 -2.32 24.29
CA ASP A 157 13.24 -2.03 25.73
C ASP A 157 14.25 -2.82 26.56
N LYS A 158 14.46 -4.09 26.20
CA LYS A 158 15.46 -4.96 26.82
C LYS A 158 16.87 -4.42 26.59
N LYS A 159 17.18 -3.96 25.38
CA LYS A 159 18.48 -3.36 25.04
C LYS A 159 18.75 -2.08 25.81
N VAL A 160 17.74 -1.21 25.94
CA VAL A 160 17.79 -0.02 26.81
C VAL A 160 18.11 -0.41 28.25
N THR A 161 17.45 -1.42 28.78
CA THR A 161 17.69 -1.91 30.15
C THR A 161 19.12 -2.44 30.36
N TYR A 162 19.83 -2.83 29.30
CA TYR A 162 21.22 -3.30 29.36
C TYR A 162 22.27 -2.22 29.04
N GLY A 163 21.88 -0.95 28.94
CA GLY A 163 22.83 0.13 28.70
C GLY A 163 22.90 0.66 27.27
N GLU A 164 22.07 0.18 26.34
CA GLU A 164 22.07 0.68 24.95
C GLU A 164 21.01 1.77 24.75
N ASP A 165 21.42 2.97 24.35
CA ASP A 165 20.47 4.06 24.09
C ASP A 165 19.77 3.90 22.73
N ILE A 166 18.44 4.00 22.71
CA ILE A 166 17.62 4.02 21.50
C ILE A 166 17.07 5.44 21.32
N VAL A 167 17.88 6.29 20.69
CA VAL A 167 17.62 7.73 20.58
C VAL A 167 16.82 8.10 19.32
N ASN A 168 16.86 7.28 18.27
CA ASN A 168 16.11 7.50 17.03
C ASN A 168 15.86 6.20 16.24
N ALA A 169 15.17 6.31 15.10
CA ALA A 169 14.85 5.18 14.22
C ALA A 169 16.10 4.45 13.71
N GLN A 170 17.18 5.19 13.38
CA GLN A 170 18.43 4.59 12.89
C GLN A 170 19.09 3.75 13.98
N SER A 171 19.21 4.28 15.21
CA SER A 171 19.74 3.51 16.34
C SER A 171 18.92 2.24 16.62
N ALA A 172 17.60 2.32 16.49
CA ALA A 172 16.73 1.16 16.66
C ALA A 172 16.98 0.12 15.57
N TYR A 173 17.11 0.54 14.32
CA TYR A 173 17.41 -0.33 13.20
C TYR A 173 18.77 -1.03 13.35
N ASP A 174 19.82 -0.29 13.69
CA ASP A 174 21.16 -0.82 13.87
C ASP A 174 21.20 -1.86 15.00
N VAL A 175 20.53 -1.58 16.12
CA VAL A 175 20.41 -2.52 17.24
C VAL A 175 19.65 -3.79 16.84
N LEU A 176 18.55 -3.65 16.10
CA LEU A 176 17.74 -4.79 15.66
C LEU A 176 18.44 -5.65 14.62
N GLN A 177 19.20 -5.06 13.70
CA GLN A 177 20.03 -5.79 12.74
C GLN A 177 21.11 -6.64 13.43
N ASN A 178 21.67 -6.13 14.53
CA ASN A 178 22.67 -6.85 15.33
C ASN A 178 22.05 -7.92 16.24
N CYS A 179 20.73 -7.96 16.37
CA CYS A 179 20.04 -9.02 17.11
C CYS A 179 19.86 -10.26 16.23
N GLN A 180 20.24 -11.43 16.75
CA GLN A 180 19.91 -12.70 16.09
C GLN A 180 18.39 -12.95 16.17
N SER A 181 17.68 -12.52 15.13
CA SER A 181 16.21 -12.60 15.02
C SER A 181 15.80 -13.32 13.74
N LYS A 182 14.62 -13.95 13.77
CA LYS A 182 13.97 -14.47 12.55
C LYS A 182 13.17 -13.39 11.81
N ILE A 183 13.03 -12.21 12.40
CA ILE A 183 12.34 -11.06 11.80
C ILE A 183 13.31 -10.35 10.87
N MET A 184 12.89 -10.10 9.64
CA MET A 184 13.65 -9.27 8.70
C MET A 184 13.40 -7.80 9.01
N TYR A 185 14.47 -7.02 9.11
CA TYR A 185 14.38 -5.58 9.40
C TYR A 185 14.75 -4.76 8.17
N PHE A 186 13.99 -3.70 7.91
CA PHE A 186 14.29 -2.73 6.86
C PHE A 186 14.16 -1.30 7.41
N TYR A 187 15.03 -0.42 6.94
CA TYR A 187 14.97 1.00 7.27
C TYR A 187 14.31 1.77 6.14
N ILE A 188 13.36 2.66 6.48
CA ILE A 188 12.64 3.51 5.53
C ILE A 188 12.94 4.96 5.88
N SER A 189 13.67 5.63 5.01
CA SER A 189 14.01 7.04 5.15
C SER A 189 12.85 7.95 4.74
N ASP A 190 12.93 9.23 5.09
CA ASP A 190 12.02 10.25 4.57
C ASP A 190 12.11 10.37 3.05
N GLU A 191 13.30 10.14 2.47
CA GLU A 191 13.53 10.21 1.03
C GLU A 191 12.76 9.12 0.27
N ASP A 192 12.65 7.91 0.85
CA ASP A 192 11.87 6.81 0.26
C ASP A 192 10.38 7.18 0.14
N ILE A 193 9.85 7.85 1.17
CA ILE A 193 8.46 8.32 1.19
C ILE A 193 8.27 9.50 0.24
N ASN A 194 9.16 10.49 0.30
CA ASN A 194 9.11 11.68 -0.56
C ASN A 194 9.22 11.32 -2.04
N THR A 195 10.07 10.34 -2.38
CA THR A 195 10.21 9.83 -3.74
C THR A 195 8.89 9.25 -4.25
N LEU A 196 8.15 8.53 -3.41
CA LEU A 196 6.81 8.03 -3.79
C LEU A 196 5.79 9.16 -3.89
N GLU A 197 5.83 10.16 -3.01
CA GLU A 197 4.95 11.33 -3.09
C GLU A 197 5.14 12.13 -4.38
N GLN A 198 6.38 12.28 -4.83
CA GLN A 198 6.71 12.96 -6.09
C GLN A 198 6.32 12.12 -7.31
N ASN A 199 6.51 10.80 -7.25
CA ASN A 199 6.23 9.90 -8.37
C ASN A 199 4.75 9.53 -8.51
N PHE A 200 3.98 9.58 -7.43
CA PHE A 200 2.57 9.22 -7.39
C PHE A 200 1.70 10.39 -6.99
N ASP A 201 1.29 11.16 -8.00
CA ASP A 201 0.27 12.17 -7.83
C ASP A 201 -1.07 11.52 -7.42
N LEU A 202 -1.52 11.78 -6.20
CA LEU A 202 -2.82 11.32 -5.70
C LEU A 202 -3.93 12.37 -5.93
N THR A 203 -3.59 13.54 -6.50
CA THR A 203 -4.59 14.53 -6.87
C THR A 203 -5.49 14.00 -7.99
N GLY A 204 -6.78 14.30 -7.91
CA GLY A 204 -7.77 13.79 -8.87
C GLY A 204 -8.14 12.31 -8.71
N VAL A 205 -7.56 11.57 -7.76
CA VAL A 205 -8.02 10.20 -7.44
C VAL A 205 -9.42 10.24 -6.85
N ILE A 206 -10.33 9.49 -7.48
CA ILE A 206 -11.76 9.45 -7.17
C ILE A 206 -12.03 8.38 -6.10
N PRO A 207 -12.67 8.73 -4.97
CA PRO A 207 -13.06 7.76 -3.97
C PRO A 207 -14.04 6.71 -4.52
N VAL A 208 -13.93 5.47 -4.05
CA VAL A 208 -14.93 4.44 -4.33
C VAL A 208 -16.16 4.71 -3.45
N PRO A 209 -17.38 4.77 -4.01
CA PRO A 209 -18.59 4.91 -3.21
C PRO A 209 -18.68 3.84 -2.13
N GLN A 210 -19.12 4.23 -0.92
CA GLN A 210 -19.27 3.30 0.21
C GLN A 210 -17.94 2.56 0.53
N THR A 211 -16.80 3.28 0.50
CA THR A 211 -15.46 2.73 0.80
C THR A 211 -15.44 1.92 2.11
N MET A 212 -16.19 2.33 3.13
CA MET A 212 -16.29 1.63 4.41
C MET A 212 -16.87 0.22 4.30
N ASP A 213 -17.71 -0.06 3.31
CA ASP A 213 -18.34 -1.38 3.16
C ASP A 213 -17.46 -2.35 2.38
N ILE A 214 -16.34 -1.87 1.83
CA ILE A 214 -15.47 -2.67 0.97
C ILE A 214 -14.57 -3.55 1.82
N HIS A 215 -14.61 -4.85 1.53
CA HIS A 215 -13.79 -5.86 2.19
C HIS A 215 -12.71 -6.46 1.29
N GLN A 216 -12.82 -6.28 -0.02
CA GLN A 216 -11.82 -6.79 -0.96
C GLN A 216 -11.66 -5.85 -2.16
N ILE A 217 -10.42 -5.49 -2.47
CA ILE A 217 -9.98 -4.81 -3.70
C ILE A 217 -9.17 -5.79 -4.52
N ILE A 218 -9.30 -5.74 -5.84
CA ILE A 218 -8.62 -6.61 -6.80
C ILE A 218 -8.09 -5.74 -7.95
N THR A 219 -6.81 -5.89 -8.28
CA THR A 219 -6.21 -5.19 -9.42
C THR A 219 -6.73 -5.75 -10.75
N THR A 220 -6.70 -4.92 -11.78
CA THR A 220 -7.03 -5.31 -13.15
C THR A 220 -5.91 -4.92 -14.11
N ASP A 221 -5.90 -5.49 -15.31
CA ASP A 221 -4.93 -5.12 -16.34
C ASP A 221 -5.16 -3.69 -16.86
N GLN A 222 -6.37 -3.16 -16.74
CA GLN A 222 -6.70 -1.80 -17.15
C GLN A 222 -6.08 -0.76 -16.20
N GLU A 223 -5.57 0.33 -16.76
CA GLU A 223 -5.03 1.44 -15.98
C GLU A 223 -6.11 2.10 -15.12
N HIS A 224 -5.75 2.36 -13.85
CA HIS A 224 -6.60 3.03 -12.85
C HIS A 224 -7.95 2.34 -12.56
N VAL A 225 -8.18 1.14 -13.11
CA VAL A 225 -9.40 0.38 -12.86
C VAL A 225 -9.12 -0.70 -11.84
N ILE A 226 -9.93 -0.71 -10.80
CA ILE A 226 -9.96 -1.77 -9.79
C ILE A 226 -11.31 -2.45 -9.82
N LYS A 227 -11.33 -3.70 -9.37
CA LYS A 227 -12.57 -4.35 -8.95
C LYS A 227 -12.63 -4.47 -7.45
N TYR A 228 -13.82 -4.52 -6.90
CA TYR A 228 -14.02 -4.59 -5.45
C TYR A 228 -15.28 -5.37 -5.07
N ARG A 229 -15.30 -5.85 -3.84
CA ARG A 229 -16.45 -6.54 -3.23
C ARG A 229 -16.70 -6.03 -1.82
N LYS A 230 -17.98 -6.00 -1.45
CA LYS A 230 -18.39 -5.77 -0.05
C LYS A 230 -18.20 -6.99 0.84
N ILE A 231 -18.04 -8.18 0.27
CA ILE A 231 -17.72 -9.42 0.98
C ILE A 231 -16.57 -10.09 0.21
N ALA A 232 -15.47 -10.42 0.89
CA ALA A 232 -14.33 -11.00 0.21
C ALA A 232 -14.60 -12.45 -0.24
N CYS A 233 -14.12 -12.80 -1.42
CA CYS A 233 -14.21 -14.15 -1.97
C CYS A 233 -12.82 -14.76 -2.21
N PHE A 234 -12.69 -16.05 -1.92
CA PHE A 234 -11.49 -16.86 -2.15
C PHE A 234 -11.86 -18.25 -2.69
N CYS A 235 -12.82 -18.32 -3.62
CA CYS A 235 -13.34 -19.60 -4.10
C CYS A 235 -12.36 -20.34 -5.03
N ARG A 236 -12.21 -19.89 -6.28
CA ARG A 236 -11.37 -20.55 -7.30
C ARG A 236 -10.64 -19.55 -8.20
N GLU A 237 -11.28 -18.43 -8.52
CA GLU A 237 -10.69 -17.38 -9.34
C GLU A 237 -10.81 -16.02 -8.64
N LEU A 238 -9.78 -15.20 -8.81
CA LEU A 238 -9.72 -13.85 -8.23
C LEU A 238 -10.92 -12.99 -8.65
N LEU A 239 -11.29 -13.06 -9.95
CA LEU A 239 -12.31 -12.25 -10.60
C LEU A 239 -13.68 -12.93 -10.71
N CYS A 240 -14.02 -13.87 -9.81
CA CYS A 240 -15.33 -14.52 -9.82
C CYS A 240 -16.51 -13.56 -9.58
N GLU A 241 -17.71 -13.89 -10.05
CA GLU A 241 -18.92 -13.07 -9.85
C GLU A 241 -19.54 -13.17 -8.44
N CYS A 242 -18.95 -13.96 -7.54
CA CYS A 242 -19.44 -14.11 -6.17
C CYS A 242 -19.51 -12.76 -5.43
N PHE A 243 -20.58 -12.61 -4.64
CA PHE A 243 -20.83 -11.44 -3.78
C PHE A 243 -20.88 -10.09 -4.51
N GLY A 244 -21.25 -10.10 -5.80
CA GLY A 244 -21.48 -8.89 -6.57
C GLY A 244 -20.19 -8.11 -6.82
N LEU A 245 -19.33 -8.66 -7.67
CA LEU A 245 -18.08 -8.01 -8.08
C LEU A 245 -18.39 -6.69 -8.80
N GLN A 246 -17.87 -5.59 -8.27
CA GLN A 246 -18.06 -4.24 -8.82
C GLN A 246 -16.76 -3.73 -9.41
N GLU A 247 -16.86 -2.78 -10.35
CA GLU A 247 -15.73 -2.13 -10.99
C GLU A 247 -15.77 -0.63 -10.70
N HIS A 248 -14.60 -0.03 -10.51
CA HIS A 248 -14.46 1.41 -10.32
C HIS A 248 -13.21 1.92 -11.01
N ASN A 249 -13.34 3.04 -11.71
CA ASN A 249 -12.19 3.75 -12.26
C ASN A 249 -11.77 4.87 -11.30
N LEU A 250 -10.56 4.77 -10.78
CA LEU A 250 -9.97 5.68 -9.80
C LEU A 250 -9.58 7.03 -10.40
N ARG A 251 -9.58 7.18 -11.73
CA ARG A 251 -9.39 8.46 -12.43
C ARG A 251 -10.45 8.61 -13.52
N LEU A 252 -10.96 9.83 -13.75
CA LEU A 252 -11.85 10.03 -14.88
C LEU A 252 -11.05 9.75 -16.16
N LYS A 253 -11.56 8.90 -17.05
CA LYS A 253 -11.08 8.88 -18.44
C LYS A 253 -11.21 10.33 -18.91
N LYS A 254 -10.10 10.99 -19.27
CA LYS A 254 -10.15 12.25 -20.01
C LYS A 254 -11.04 11.96 -21.22
N GLN A 255 -12.28 12.41 -21.21
CA GLN A 255 -13.08 12.41 -22.41
C GLN A 255 -12.27 13.27 -23.38
N LYS A 256 -11.65 12.66 -24.40
CA LYS A 256 -11.25 13.42 -25.59
C LYS A 256 -12.53 14.15 -25.99
N ARG A 257 -12.57 15.47 -25.84
CA ARG A 257 -13.69 16.28 -26.30
C ARG A 257 -13.68 16.21 -27.83
N LYS A 258 -14.21 15.11 -28.40
CA LYS A 258 -14.55 15.04 -29.82
C LYS A 258 -15.58 16.12 -30.20
N HIS A 259 -16.23 16.75 -29.22
CA HIS A 259 -17.22 17.78 -29.45
C HIS A 259 -16.65 19.17 -29.81
N ASP A 260 -15.35 19.43 -29.57
CA ASP A 260 -14.73 20.73 -29.87
C ASP A 260 -13.96 20.76 -31.21
N GLU A 261 -13.59 19.60 -31.77
CA GLU A 261 -12.99 19.49 -33.12
C GLU A 261 -14.07 19.52 -34.22
N ASP A 262 -15.17 18.75 -34.06
CA ASP A 262 -16.29 18.76 -35.02
C ASP A 262 -16.98 20.15 -35.08
N LYS A 263 -17.00 20.90 -33.98
CA LYS A 263 -17.52 22.29 -33.98
C LYS A 263 -16.59 23.28 -34.68
N LYS A 264 -15.27 23.05 -34.64
CA LYS A 264 -14.29 23.91 -35.33
C LYS A 264 -14.27 23.65 -36.83
N GLU A 265 -14.32 22.38 -37.25
CA GLU A 265 -14.42 22.02 -38.68
C GLU A 265 -15.75 22.51 -39.27
N HIS A 266 -16.87 22.30 -38.59
CA HIS A 266 -18.18 22.73 -39.11
C HIS A 266 -18.35 24.27 -39.10
N HIS A 267 -17.60 25.01 -38.26
CA HIS A 267 -17.57 26.47 -38.31
C HIS A 267 -16.64 27.00 -39.41
N GLN A 268 -15.50 26.33 -39.67
CA GLN A 268 -14.60 26.67 -40.78
C GLN A 268 -15.24 26.41 -42.14
N GLU A 269 -15.94 25.29 -42.35
CA GLU A 269 -16.66 25.01 -43.61
C GLU A 269 -17.76 26.05 -43.88
N LYS A 270 -18.54 26.44 -42.87
CA LYS A 270 -19.58 27.48 -43.01
C LYS A 270 -19.03 28.87 -43.28
N MET A 271 -17.83 29.18 -42.81
CA MET A 271 -17.14 30.44 -43.15
C MET A 271 -16.65 30.42 -44.60
N TYR A 272 -16.05 29.30 -45.05
CA TYR A 272 -15.50 29.20 -46.40
C TYR A 272 -16.58 29.24 -47.49
N SER A 273 -17.74 28.60 -47.26
CA SER A 273 -18.89 28.61 -48.20
C SER A 273 -19.51 30.00 -48.36
N LYS A 274 -19.64 30.78 -47.27
CA LYS A 274 -20.19 32.15 -47.33
C LYS A 274 -19.29 33.12 -48.10
N THR A 275 -17.99 32.92 -48.02
CA THR A 275 -17.00 33.78 -48.70
C THR A 275 -16.95 33.53 -50.20
N THR A 276 -17.16 32.27 -50.63
CA THR A 276 -17.24 31.90 -52.04
C THR A 276 -18.52 32.41 -52.71
N GLU A 277 -19.68 32.34 -52.04
CA GLU A 277 -20.94 32.89 -52.58
C GLU A 277 -20.91 34.42 -52.72
N ALA A 278 -20.25 35.13 -51.80
CA ALA A 278 -20.11 36.59 -51.86
C ALA A 278 -19.19 37.07 -53.00
N THR A 279 -18.24 36.23 -53.43
CA THR A 279 -17.28 36.55 -54.49
C THR A 279 -17.89 36.34 -55.88
N ILE A 280 -18.82 35.38 -56.04
CA ILE A 280 -19.49 35.10 -57.31
C ILE A 280 -20.56 36.16 -57.64
N LYS A 281 -21.18 36.80 -56.65
CA LYS A 281 -22.18 37.86 -56.86
C LYS A 281 -21.60 39.26 -57.16
N ARG A 282 -20.27 39.40 -57.27
CA ARG A 282 -19.58 40.67 -57.58
C ARG A 282 -18.82 40.65 -58.91
N ARG A 283 -19.16 39.73 -59.82
CA ARG A 283 -18.76 39.77 -61.23
C ARG A 283 -19.98 39.88 -62.12
#